data_AF-A0A925LUQ1-F1
#
_entry.id   AF-A0A925LUQ1-F1
#
_cell.length_a   1.000
_cell.length_b   1.000
_cell.length_c   1.000
_cell.angle_alpha   90.00
_cell.angle_beta   90.00
_cell.angle_gamma   90.00
#
_symmetry.space_group_name_H-M   'P 1'
#
loop_
_entity.id
_entity.type
_entity.pdbx_description
1 polymer ?
#
loop_
_entity_poly.entity_id
_entity_poly.type
_entity_poly.pdbx_seq_one_letter_code
_entity_poly.pdbx_strand_id
1 'polypeptide(L)'
;MAAKKTHKNQDPKKNKSSAIRRVIKKMPTANSTEVAAAVKDEFGHTVNSDRIFMVKTKKNMVAARKKTNTQWSTGHPVGAAQWIEAIKIAQQLLRATGSVDNAMALLSALDSAE
;
A
#
# COMPACT_ATOMS: atom_id res chain seq x y z
N MET A 1 -24.00 -10.90 -6.18
CA MET A 1 -23.51 -9.54 -6.47
C MET A 1 -23.17 -8.83 -5.17
N ALA A 2 -21.89 -8.57 -4.88
CA ALA A 2 -21.49 -7.85 -3.67
C ALA A 2 -21.85 -6.37 -3.81
N ALA A 3 -22.76 -5.87 -2.96
CA ALA A 3 -23.15 -4.47 -2.96
C ALA A 3 -21.92 -3.56 -2.76
N LYS A 4 -21.59 -2.77 -3.78
CA LYS A 4 -20.53 -1.76 -3.75
C LYS A 4 -20.94 -0.73 -2.68
N LYS A 5 -20.42 -0.86 -1.45
CA LYS A 5 -20.67 0.09 -0.36
C LYS A 5 -20.20 1.46 -0.81
N THR A 6 -21.14 2.31 -1.23
CA THR A 6 -20.86 3.72 -1.50
C THR A 6 -20.44 4.34 -0.18
N HIS A 7 -19.14 4.66 -0.05
CA HIS A 7 -18.65 5.43 1.07
C HIS A 7 -19.25 6.84 0.96
N LYS A 8 -20.45 7.04 1.52
CA LYS A 8 -21.04 8.37 1.65
C LYS A 8 -19.99 9.24 2.33
N ASN A 9 -19.53 10.26 1.62
CA ASN A 9 -18.60 11.24 2.12
C ASN A 9 -19.33 12.01 3.23
N GLN A 10 -19.23 11.54 4.47
CA GLN A 10 -20.02 12.09 5.56
C GLN A 10 -19.50 13.48 5.93
N ASP A 11 -20.43 14.42 6.05
CA ASP A 11 -20.12 15.80 6.44
C ASP A 11 -19.35 15.82 7.76
N PRO A 12 -18.18 16.50 7.82
CA PRO A 12 -17.33 16.50 9.00
C PRO A 12 -17.97 17.25 10.16
N LYS A 13 -18.88 18.19 9.90
CA LYS A 13 -19.65 18.92 10.92
C LYS A 13 -20.72 18.08 11.61
N LYS A 14 -21.10 16.94 11.01
CA LYS A 14 -22.11 16.02 11.56
C LYS A 14 -21.48 14.76 12.13
N ASN A 15 -20.35 14.30 11.58
CA ASN A 15 -19.66 13.12 12.07
C ASN A 15 -18.26 13.43 12.61
N LYS A 16 -18.12 13.24 13.94
CA LYS A 16 -16.85 13.29 14.68
C LYS A 16 -15.71 12.53 14.02
N SER A 17 -15.95 11.31 13.53
CA SER A 17 -14.91 10.49 12.89
C SER A 17 -14.47 11.05 11.53
N SER A 18 -15.35 11.75 10.81
CA SER A 18 -15.01 12.44 9.55
C SER A 18 -14.20 13.71 9.84
N ALA A 19 -14.60 14.50 10.85
CA ALA A 19 -13.82 15.64 11.34
C ALA A 19 -12.39 15.24 11.73
N ILE A 20 -12.25 14.22 12.58
CA ILE A 20 -10.94 13.70 13.02
C ILE A 20 -10.07 13.31 11.82
N ARG A 21 -10.63 12.63 10.80
CA ARG A 21 -9.86 12.26 9.60
C ARG A 21 -9.37 13.47 8.81
N ARG A 22 -10.18 14.54 8.72
CA ARG A 22 -9.80 15.78 8.03
C ARG A 22 -8.67 16.49 8.79
N VAL A 23 -8.80 16.60 10.12
CA VAL A 23 -7.76 17.20 10.97
C VAL A 23 -6.46 16.42 10.92
N ILE A 24 -6.49 15.08 11.08
CA ILE A 24 -5.29 14.22 10.97
C ILE A 24 -4.67 14.29 9.56
N LYS A 25 -5.45 14.57 8.51
CA LYS A 25 -4.91 14.75 7.16
C LYS A 25 -4.13 16.06 7.03
N LYS A 26 -4.59 17.13 7.67
CA LYS A 26 -3.90 18.44 7.73
C LYS A 26 -2.67 18.39 8.66
N MET A 27 -2.83 17.73 9.81
CA MET A 27 -1.81 17.64 10.86
C MET A 27 -1.47 16.16 11.16
N PRO A 28 -0.61 15.53 10.34
CA PRO A 28 -0.32 14.10 10.47
C PRO A 28 0.50 13.74 11.71
N THR A 29 1.33 14.66 12.20
CA THR A 29 2.26 14.48 13.33
C THR A 29 1.68 14.96 14.67
N ALA A 30 0.52 15.64 14.67
CA ALA A 30 -0.05 16.23 15.87
C ALA A 30 -0.48 15.19 16.91
N ASN A 31 -0.34 15.56 18.18
CA ASN A 31 -0.71 14.73 19.33
C ASN A 31 -2.24 14.63 19.48
N SER A 32 -2.72 13.68 20.30
CA SER A 32 -4.17 13.46 20.48
C SER A 32 -4.89 14.68 21.06
N THR A 33 -4.23 15.43 21.95
CA THR A 33 -4.72 16.66 22.56
C THR A 33 -4.87 17.79 21.55
N GLU A 34 -3.84 18.01 20.73
CA GLU A 34 -3.83 19.00 19.64
C GLU A 34 -4.90 18.70 18.59
N VAL A 35 -5.08 17.43 18.23
CA VAL A 35 -6.14 17.01 17.31
C VAL A 35 -7.52 17.25 17.92
N ALA A 36 -7.70 17.01 19.23
CA ALA A 36 -8.99 17.26 19.90
C ALA A 36 -9.32 18.76 19.90
N ALA A 37 -8.34 19.62 20.16
CA ALA A 37 -8.50 21.08 20.10
C ALA A 37 -8.90 21.52 18.67
N ALA A 38 -8.12 21.12 17.66
CA ALA A 38 -8.41 21.49 16.27
C ALA A 38 -9.75 20.95 15.74
N VAL A 39 -10.20 19.77 16.20
CA VAL A 39 -11.53 19.23 15.84
C VAL A 39 -12.65 20.06 16.49
N LYS A 40 -12.43 20.59 17.70
CA LYS A 40 -13.37 21.49 18.36
C LYS A 40 -13.41 22.85 17.66
N ASP A 41 -12.25 23.39 17.29
CA ASP A 41 -12.14 24.72 16.67
C ASP A 41 -12.71 24.72 15.23
N GLU A 42 -12.38 23.71 14.42
CA GLU A 42 -12.82 23.68 13.01
C GLU A 42 -14.24 23.13 12.83
N PHE A 43 -14.68 22.20 13.69
CA PHE A 43 -15.91 21.43 13.48
C PHE A 43 -16.88 21.42 14.68
N GLY A 44 -16.53 22.06 15.80
CA GLY A 44 -17.39 22.15 16.99
C GLY A 44 -17.60 20.82 17.72
N HIS A 45 -16.77 19.81 17.47
CA HIS A 45 -16.95 18.49 18.06
C HIS A 45 -16.02 18.23 19.25
N THR A 46 -16.60 17.82 20.37
CA THR A 46 -15.83 17.27 21.50
C THR A 46 -15.56 15.78 21.27
N VAL A 47 -14.28 15.41 21.30
CA VAL A 47 -13.78 14.06 21.00
C VAL A 47 -12.71 13.63 22.01
N ASN A 48 -12.84 12.40 22.50
CA ASN A 48 -11.89 11.80 23.44
C ASN A 48 -10.66 11.25 22.70
N SER A 49 -9.54 11.17 23.42
CA SER A 49 -8.26 10.61 22.96
C SER A 49 -8.40 9.22 22.34
N ASP A 50 -9.15 8.31 22.96
CA ASP A 50 -9.35 6.94 22.49
C ASP A 50 -9.94 6.90 21.07
N ARG A 51 -10.89 7.80 20.80
CA ARG A 51 -11.53 7.87 19.49
C ARG A 51 -10.55 8.36 18.42
N ILE A 52 -9.68 9.30 18.77
CA ILE A 52 -8.62 9.81 17.89
C ILE A 52 -7.61 8.69 17.60
N PHE A 53 -7.20 7.95 18.63
CA PHE A 53 -6.30 6.80 18.49
C PHE A 53 -6.89 5.74 17.56
N MET A 54 -8.14 5.33 17.76
CA MET A 54 -8.81 4.38 16.87
C MET A 54 -8.85 4.85 15.42
N VAL A 55 -9.09 6.14 15.17
CA VAL A 55 -9.12 6.68 13.81
C VAL A 55 -7.74 6.68 13.17
N LYS A 56 -6.68 7.05 13.93
CA LYS A 56 -5.28 6.94 13.47
C LYS A 56 -4.92 5.50 13.13
N THR A 57 -5.20 4.56 14.02
CA THR A 57 -4.90 3.13 13.83
C THR A 57 -5.62 2.59 12.59
N LYS A 58 -6.92 2.87 12.43
CA LYS A 58 -7.69 2.44 11.25
C LYS A 58 -7.12 3.03 9.95
N LYS A 59 -6.66 4.28 9.95
CA LYS A 59 -6.00 4.90 8.78
C LYS A 59 -4.72 4.15 8.41
N ASN A 60 -3.87 3.83 9.38
CA ASN A 60 -2.63 3.10 9.16
C ASN A 60 -2.89 1.67 8.66
N MET A 61 -3.89 0.97 9.21
CA MET A 61 -4.28 -0.36 8.73
C MET A 61 -4.77 -0.33 7.27
N VAL A 62 -5.53 0.68 6.87
CA VAL A 62 -5.96 0.84 5.46
C VAL A 62 -4.75 1.10 4.56
N ALA A 63 -3.81 1.93 4.99
CA ALA A 63 -2.57 2.16 4.24
C ALA A 63 -1.74 0.87 4.10
N ALA A 64 -1.60 0.10 5.18
CA ALA A 64 -0.91 -1.19 5.17
C ALA A 64 -1.57 -2.19 4.20
N ARG A 65 -2.91 -2.31 4.24
CA ARG A 65 -3.66 -3.18 3.30
C ARG A 65 -3.48 -2.80 1.83
N LYS A 66 -3.28 -1.51 1.53
CA LYS A 66 -3.00 -1.07 0.15
C LYS A 66 -1.58 -1.44 -0.30
N LYS A 67 -0.60 -1.41 0.61
CA LYS A 67 0.78 -1.83 0.31
C LYS A 67 0.88 -3.32 0.01
N THR A 68 0.18 -4.17 0.76
CA THR A 68 0.18 -5.62 0.50
C THR A 68 -0.50 -6.00 -0.81
N ASN A 69 -1.51 -5.25 -1.26
CA ASN A 69 -2.22 -5.54 -2.51
C ASN A 69 -1.46 -5.01 -3.75
N THR A 70 -0.68 -3.94 -3.58
CA THR A 70 0.16 -3.40 -4.67
C THR A 70 1.41 -4.25 -4.90
N GLN A 71 1.95 -4.93 -3.89
CA GLN A 71 3.03 -5.90 -4.12
C GLN A 71 2.61 -7.01 -5.11
N TRP A 72 1.35 -7.43 -5.08
CA TRP A 72 0.80 -8.38 -6.07
C TRP A 72 0.42 -7.70 -7.40
N SER A 73 0.02 -6.42 -7.39
CA SER A 73 -0.38 -5.71 -8.61
C SER A 73 0.79 -5.14 -9.42
N THR A 74 1.99 -5.04 -8.83
CA THR A 74 3.13 -4.32 -9.44
C THR A 74 4.30 -5.24 -9.76
N GLY A 75 4.15 -6.56 -9.66
CA GLY A 75 5.32 -7.45 -9.67
C GLY A 75 5.09 -8.88 -10.12
N HIS A 76 4.38 -9.11 -11.23
CA HIS A 76 4.67 -10.22 -12.15
C HIS A 76 4.23 -9.78 -13.56
N PRO A 77 5.12 -9.19 -14.39
CA PRO A 77 4.76 -8.65 -15.70
C PRO A 77 4.68 -9.73 -16.79
N VAL A 78 4.37 -10.97 -16.43
CA VAL A 78 4.39 -12.11 -17.35
C VAL A 78 3.29 -13.09 -16.95
N GLY A 79 2.47 -13.49 -17.92
CA GLY A 79 1.41 -14.48 -17.72
C GLY A 79 2.00 -15.81 -17.27
N ALA A 80 1.17 -16.70 -16.70
CA ALA A 80 1.63 -18.01 -16.20
C ALA A 80 2.43 -18.81 -17.24
N ALA A 81 2.06 -18.72 -18.53
CA ALA A 81 2.79 -19.35 -19.63
C ALA A 81 4.22 -18.80 -19.79
N GLN A 82 4.37 -17.47 -19.75
CA GLN A 82 5.67 -16.81 -19.89
C GLN A 82 6.58 -17.08 -18.68
N TRP A 83 6.01 -17.24 -17.47
CA TRP A 83 6.77 -17.72 -16.31
C TRP A 83 7.28 -19.14 -16.48
N ILE A 84 6.45 -20.05 -17.00
CA ILE A 84 6.86 -21.43 -17.26
C ILE A 84 7.97 -21.48 -18.32
N GLU A 85 7.86 -20.66 -19.37
CA GLU A 85 8.90 -20.54 -20.40
C GLU A 85 10.20 -19.98 -19.84
N ALA A 86 10.16 -18.90 -19.05
CA ALA A 86 11.34 -18.33 -18.41
C ALA A 86 12.05 -19.35 -17.50
N ILE A 87 11.30 -20.15 -16.73
CA ILE A 87 11.87 -21.21 -15.88
C ILE A 87 12.54 -22.30 -16.73
N LYS A 88 11.93 -22.71 -17.85
CA LYS A 88 12.52 -23.71 -18.75
C LYS A 88 13.83 -23.21 -19.37
N ILE A 89 13.85 -21.95 -19.81
CA ILE A 89 15.05 -21.31 -20.38
C ILE A 89 16.16 -21.25 -19.32
N ALA A 90 15.84 -20.80 -18.10
CA ALA A 90 16.80 -20.78 -17.00
C ALA A 90 17.37 -22.16 -16.68
N GLN A 91 16.54 -23.21 -16.68
CA GLN A 91 16.99 -24.59 -16.47
C GLN A 91 17.92 -25.09 -17.60
N GLN A 92 17.61 -24.77 -18.85
CA GLN A 92 18.47 -25.13 -19.99
C GLN A 92 19.83 -24.43 -19.90
N LEU A 93 19.82 -23.14 -19.54
CA LEU A 93 21.03 -22.33 -19.43
C LEU A 93 21.93 -22.82 -18.28
N LEU A 94 21.35 -23.19 -17.13
CA LEU A 94 22.09 -23.81 -16.03
C LEU A 94 22.67 -25.18 -16.40
N ARG A 95 21.93 -26.00 -17.15
CA ARG A 95 22.43 -27.30 -17.63
C ARG A 95 23.59 -27.16 -18.61
N ALA A 96 23.54 -26.15 -19.48
CA ALA A 96 24.58 -25.90 -20.48
C ALA A 96 25.86 -25.33 -19.85
N THR A 97 25.73 -24.49 -18.83
CA THR A 97 26.86 -23.77 -18.20
C THR A 97 27.43 -24.48 -16.97
N GLY A 98 26.66 -25.39 -16.36
CA GLY A 98 27.05 -26.16 -15.18
C GLY A 98 27.20 -25.33 -13.89
N SER A 99 27.08 -24.01 -13.96
CA SER A 99 27.22 -23.09 -12.83
C SER A 99 26.36 -21.84 -13.03
N VAL A 100 25.78 -21.35 -11.93
CA VAL A 100 24.96 -20.13 -11.89
C VAL A 100 25.78 -18.90 -12.28
N ASP A 101 27.04 -18.83 -11.85
CA ASP A 101 27.90 -17.67 -12.13
C ASP A 101 28.21 -17.54 -13.63
N ASN A 102 28.47 -18.67 -14.30
CA ASN A 102 28.69 -18.71 -15.74
C ASN A 102 27.40 -18.40 -16.53
N ALA A 103 26.26 -18.89 -16.04
CA ALA A 103 24.95 -18.58 -16.60
C ALA A 103 24.65 -17.07 -16.57
N MET A 104 24.90 -16.42 -15.44
CA MET A 104 24.73 -14.98 -15.27
C MET A 104 25.72 -14.18 -16.10
N ALA A 105 26.99 -14.61 -16.19
CA ALA A 105 27.99 -13.98 -17.03
C ALA A 105 27.56 -13.96 -18.51
N LEU A 106 27.07 -15.09 -19.05
CA LEU A 106 26.55 -15.15 -20.41
C LEU A 106 25.33 -14.26 -20.64
N LEU A 107 24.38 -14.25 -19.69
CA LEU A 107 23.22 -13.36 -19.78
C LEU A 107 23.63 -11.89 -19.79
N SER A 108 24.57 -11.49 -18.92
CA SER A 108 25.07 -10.11 -18.87
C SER A 108 25.88 -9.73 -20.11
N ALA A 109 26.61 -10.67 -20.70
CA ALA A 109 27.37 -10.46 -21.92
C ALA A 109 26.43 -10.28 -23.13
N LEU A 110 25.32 -11.01 -23.18
CA LEU A 110 24.27 -10.83 -24.20
C LEU A 110 23.55 -9.49 -24.05
N ASP A 111 23.22 -9.09 -22.82
CA ASP A 111 22.56 -7.80 -22.53
C ASP A 111 23.47 -6.58 -22.82
N SER A 112 24.78 -6.77 -22.78
CA SER A 112 25.77 -5.72 -23.09
C SER A 112 26.25 -5.74 -24.56
N ALA A 113 25.83 -6.73 -25.35
CA ALA A 113 26.21 -6.88 -26.75
C ALA A 113 25.20 -6.26 -27.74
N GLU A 114 24.07 -5.76 -27.23
CA GLU A 114 23.10 -4.89 -27.90
C GLU A 114 23.43 -3.40 -27.66
#